data_AF-A0A934S148-F1
#
_entry.id   AF-A0A934S148-F1
#
_cell.length_a   1.000
_cell.length_b   1.000
_cell.length_c   1.000
_cell.angle_alpha   90.00
_cell.angle_beta   90.00
_cell.angle_gamma   90.00
#
_symmetry.space_group_name_H-M   'P 1'
#
loop_
_entity.id
_entity.type
_entity.pdbx_description
1 polymer ?
#
loop_
_entity_poly.entity_id
_entity_poly.type
_entity_poly.pdbx_seq_one_letter_code
_entity_poly.pdbx_strand_id
1 'polypeptide(L)'
;MKFLEGRPCFFGEHMTRLQRAIAAAGLSVQIDVRELRERAAKLFEAEGVESGVFKIIISDVDKDTAVAMFVRNGTLPPDPEPIKAIQSEVSKASKAFTSRHKSLNYMESVLELEKAKAAGYDECVFSNENDHLTECAIANLFWIKQGVLQTPKLDCGLLDGIVRGKIIGMAHQMGLSVEEGEFGVQDLLEADEAFVTSSGNGPRSISSFTDLAGNKKSYVVELLPRLRSAFLELEQEEALKSE
;
A
#
# COMPACT_ATOMS: atom_id res chain seq x y z
N MET A 1 4.45 8.43 -0.69
CA MET A 1 3.93 8.61 -2.06
C MET A 1 5.09 8.53 -3.02
N LYS A 2 4.82 8.37 -4.32
CA LYS A 2 5.84 8.36 -5.35
C LYS A 2 6.02 9.76 -5.93
N PHE A 3 7.24 10.06 -6.34
CA PHE A 3 7.53 11.18 -7.22
C PHE A 3 8.17 10.63 -8.49
N LEU A 4 7.72 11.14 -9.63
CA LEU A 4 8.24 10.84 -10.95
C LEU A 4 8.62 12.15 -11.62
N GLU A 5 9.84 12.26 -12.12
CA GLU A 5 10.33 13.46 -12.82
C GLU A 5 10.11 14.77 -12.04
N GLY A 6 10.36 14.72 -10.72
CA GLY A 6 10.21 15.85 -9.79
C GLY A 6 8.77 16.15 -9.37
N ARG A 7 7.79 15.36 -9.83
CA ARG A 7 6.36 15.61 -9.60
C ARG A 7 5.70 14.52 -8.75
N PRO A 8 4.86 14.88 -7.77
CA PRO A 8 4.19 13.90 -6.93
C PRO A 8 3.06 13.19 -7.66
N CYS A 9 2.98 11.86 -7.52
CA CYS A 9 1.83 11.08 -7.96
C CYS A 9 0.76 11.04 -6.85
N PHE A 10 -0.50 11.31 -7.22
CA PHE A 10 -1.68 11.24 -6.34
C PHE A 10 -1.54 12.11 -5.07
N PHE A 11 -0.96 13.31 -5.21
CA PHE A 11 -0.65 14.17 -4.06
C PHE A 11 -1.90 14.54 -3.26
N GLY A 12 -2.98 14.92 -3.96
CA GLY A 12 -4.24 15.34 -3.35
C GLY A 12 -4.88 14.23 -2.51
N GLU A 13 -4.90 12.99 -3.01
CA GLU A 13 -5.45 11.85 -2.28
C GLU A 13 -4.57 11.47 -1.08
N HIS A 14 -3.24 11.57 -1.23
CA HIS A 14 -2.32 11.39 -0.12
C HIS A 14 -2.52 12.44 0.97
N MET A 15 -2.74 13.71 0.61
CA MET A 15 -3.03 14.80 1.55
C MET A 15 -4.39 14.62 2.23
N THR A 16 -5.42 14.26 1.48
CA THR A 16 -6.75 13.94 2.02
C THR A 16 -6.67 12.83 3.06
N ARG A 17 -5.90 11.76 2.78
CA ARG A 17 -5.71 10.66 3.74
C ARG A 17 -4.90 11.09 4.97
N LEU A 18 -3.90 11.96 4.80
CA LEU A 18 -3.15 12.53 5.91
C LEU A 18 -4.05 13.38 6.81
N GLN A 19 -4.89 14.26 6.23
CA GLN A 19 -5.85 15.08 6.98
C GLN A 19 -6.88 14.23 7.73
N ARG A 20 -7.39 13.15 7.12
CA ARG A 20 -8.25 12.17 7.80
C ARG A 20 -7.55 11.58 9.04
N ALA A 21 -6.28 11.21 8.93
CA ALA A 21 -5.52 10.67 10.06
C ALA A 21 -5.24 11.70 11.16
N ILE A 22 -4.91 12.95 10.80
CA ILE A 22 -4.74 14.07 11.75
C ILE A 22 -6.04 14.31 12.53
N ALA A 23 -7.17 14.42 11.83
CA ALA A 23 -8.47 14.63 12.46
C ALA A 23 -8.88 13.47 13.36
N ALA A 24 -8.70 12.23 12.89
CA ALA A 24 -9.03 11.04 13.67
C ALA A 24 -8.14 10.85 14.91
N ALA A 25 -6.89 11.34 14.87
CA ALA A 25 -5.99 11.36 16.02
C ALA A 25 -6.26 12.52 17.00
N GLY A 26 -7.17 13.45 16.67
CA GLY A 26 -7.47 14.62 17.49
C GLY A 26 -6.34 15.65 17.52
N LEU A 27 -5.44 15.65 16.53
CA LEU A 27 -4.33 16.59 16.48
C LEU A 27 -4.84 17.97 16.06
N SER A 28 -4.48 19.01 16.81
CA SER A 28 -4.88 20.39 16.55
C SER A 28 -3.99 21.08 15.50
N VAL A 29 -3.62 20.34 14.46
CA VAL A 29 -2.68 20.76 13.42
C VAL A 29 -3.44 21.19 12.17
N GLN A 30 -3.17 22.41 11.70
CA GLN A 30 -3.59 22.86 10.38
C GLN A 30 -2.45 22.67 9.38
N ILE A 31 -2.71 21.95 8.29
CA ILE A 31 -1.75 21.78 7.19
C ILE A 31 -2.19 22.58 5.97
N ASP A 32 -1.28 23.37 5.42
CA ASP A 32 -1.46 23.98 4.10
C ASP A 32 -0.91 23.01 3.03
N VAL A 33 -1.83 22.44 2.26
CA VAL A 33 -1.51 21.46 1.20
C VAL A 33 -0.61 22.07 0.12
N ARG A 34 -0.82 23.34 -0.22
CA ARG A 34 -0.01 24.04 -1.22
C ARG A 34 1.40 24.25 -0.69
N GLU A 35 1.52 24.72 0.54
CA GLU A 35 2.82 24.91 1.19
C GLU A 35 3.60 23.58 1.29
N LEU A 36 2.94 22.48 1.69
CA LEU A 36 3.57 21.16 1.74
C LEU A 36 4.05 20.70 0.37
N ARG A 37 3.31 21.00 -0.71
CA ARG A 37 3.72 20.67 -2.08
C ARG A 37 4.96 21.46 -2.51
N GLU A 38 4.98 22.76 -2.24
CA GLU A 38 6.11 23.64 -2.54
C GLU A 38 7.37 23.22 -1.76
N ARG A 39 7.23 22.87 -0.48
CA ARG A 39 8.33 22.35 0.34
C ARG A 39 8.83 20.99 -0.17
N ALA A 40 7.94 20.11 -0.60
CA ALA A 40 8.34 18.83 -1.20
C ALA A 40 9.18 19.03 -2.47
N ALA A 41 8.76 19.92 -3.37
CA ALA A 41 9.52 20.23 -4.59
C ALA A 41 10.94 20.74 -4.29
N LYS A 42 11.07 21.67 -3.32
CA LYS A 42 12.38 22.17 -2.87
C LYS A 42 13.27 21.08 -2.29
N LEU A 43 12.70 20.11 -1.57
CA LEU A 43 13.47 18.99 -1.03
C LEU A 43 14.01 18.10 -2.15
N PHE A 44 13.20 17.78 -3.17
CA PHE A 44 13.65 16.99 -4.31
C PHE A 44 14.78 17.68 -5.07
N GLU A 45 14.66 18.99 -5.29
CA GLU A 45 15.71 19.82 -5.92
C GLU A 45 17.00 19.82 -5.08
N ALA A 46 16.90 20.05 -3.77
CA ALA A 46 18.07 20.10 -2.88
C ALA A 46 18.81 18.76 -2.78
N GLU A 47 18.09 17.65 -2.84
CA GLU A 47 18.66 16.29 -2.78
C GLU A 47 19.10 15.77 -4.16
N GLY A 48 18.83 16.50 -5.24
CA GLY A 48 19.17 16.08 -6.61
C GLY A 48 18.46 14.80 -7.03
N VAL A 49 17.25 14.55 -6.51
CA VAL A 49 16.45 13.35 -6.80
C VAL A 49 15.34 13.73 -7.75
N GLU A 50 15.25 13.08 -8.91
CA GLU A 50 14.14 13.28 -9.85
C GLU A 50 12.99 12.31 -9.57
N SER A 51 13.28 11.05 -9.25
CA SER A 51 12.27 10.04 -8.98
C SER A 51 12.59 9.27 -7.71
N GLY A 52 11.57 8.98 -6.91
CA GLY A 52 11.77 8.35 -5.61
C GLY A 52 10.52 8.20 -4.77
N VAL A 53 10.73 7.81 -3.52
CA VAL A 53 9.66 7.71 -2.53
C VAL A 53 9.74 8.89 -1.58
N PHE A 54 8.63 9.61 -1.47
CA PHE A 54 8.48 10.75 -0.57
C PHE A 54 7.60 10.40 0.63
N LYS A 55 8.04 10.81 1.82
CA LYS A 55 7.32 10.62 3.09
C LYS A 55 7.17 11.97 3.79
N ILE A 56 5.93 12.26 4.22
CA ILE A 56 5.63 13.34 5.16
C ILE A 56 5.23 12.68 6.47
N ILE A 57 5.75 13.21 7.57
CA ILE A 57 5.38 12.87 8.94
C ILE A 57 4.91 14.16 9.60
N ILE A 58 3.75 14.10 10.24
CA ILE A 58 3.21 15.14 11.08
C ILE A 58 3.22 14.60 12.50
N SER A 59 3.87 15.33 13.39
CA SER A 59 3.89 15.04 14.82
C SER A 59 3.42 16.28 15.57
N ASP A 60 2.63 16.05 16.61
CA ASP A 60 2.22 17.09 17.55
C ASP A 60 3.30 17.21 18.63
N VAL A 61 3.84 18.41 18.81
CA VAL A 61 4.90 18.72 19.78
C VAL A 61 4.43 19.90 20.62
N ASP A 62 3.65 19.59 21.66
CA ASP A 62 3.02 20.55 22.57
C ASP A 62 2.10 21.57 21.87
N LYS A 63 2.57 22.80 21.64
CA LYS A 63 1.83 23.87 20.96
C LYS A 63 2.19 24.02 19.49
N ASP A 64 3.21 23.28 19.04
CA ASP A 64 3.80 23.42 17.72
C ASP A 64 3.63 22.13 16.92
N THR A 65 3.47 22.29 15.61
CA THR A 65 3.47 21.18 14.68
C THR A 65 4.89 20.89 14.21
N ALA A 66 5.36 19.66 14.39
CA ALA A 66 6.56 19.19 13.72
C ALA A 66 6.20 18.51 12.39
N VAL A 67 6.69 19.09 11.29
CA VAL A 67 6.61 18.49 9.96
C VAL A 67 7.98 17.97 9.57
N ALA A 68 8.10 16.66 9.36
CA ALA A 68 9.31 16.05 8.82
C ALA A 68 9.04 15.49 7.42
N MET A 69 9.93 15.82 6.48
CA MET A 69 9.86 15.39 5.10
C MET A 69 11.10 14.60 4.73
N PHE A 70 10.91 13.49 4.03
CA PHE A 70 11.99 12.61 3.61
C PHE A 70 11.81 12.27 2.14
N VAL A 71 12.88 12.37 1.37
CA VAL A 71 12.98 11.77 0.04
C VAL A 71 13.97 10.63 0.12
N ARG A 72 13.57 9.50 -0.46
CA ARG A 72 14.46 8.37 -0.70
C ARG A 72 14.63 8.23 -2.20
N ASN A 73 15.85 8.46 -2.68
CA ASN A 73 16.22 8.07 -4.03
C ASN A 73 16.06 6.55 -4.17
N GLY A 74 15.49 6.11 -5.28
CA GLY A 74 15.38 4.70 -5.54
C GLY A 74 14.97 4.44 -6.98
N THR A 75 15.61 3.45 -7.59
CA THR A 75 15.13 2.87 -8.83
C THR A 75 13.78 2.22 -8.57
N LEU A 76 12.78 2.60 -9.34
CA LEU A 76 11.43 2.07 -9.25
C LEU A 76 11.23 1.23 -10.51
N PRO A 77 11.66 -0.05 -10.50
CA PRO A 77 11.69 -0.84 -11.71
C PRO A 77 10.27 -0.94 -12.30
N PRO A 78 10.12 -0.78 -13.63
CA PRO A 78 8.84 -0.91 -14.29
C PRO A 78 8.28 -2.32 -14.15
N ASP A 79 9.14 -3.33 -13.95
CA ASP A 79 8.74 -4.71 -13.69
C ASP A 79 9.52 -5.30 -12.49
N PRO A 80 9.00 -5.20 -11.26
CA PRO A 80 9.65 -5.72 -10.07
C PRO A 80 9.45 -7.23 -9.98
N GLU A 81 10.52 -7.94 -9.62
CA GLU A 81 10.49 -9.39 -9.37
C GLU A 81 9.32 -9.79 -8.45
N PRO A 82 8.62 -10.92 -8.71
CA PRO A 82 7.58 -11.41 -7.82
C PRO A 82 8.08 -11.63 -6.38
N ILE A 83 7.19 -11.45 -5.41
CA ILE A 83 7.47 -11.70 -3.99
C ILE A 83 7.00 -13.08 -3.55
N LYS A 84 7.57 -13.62 -2.47
CA LYS A 84 7.03 -14.75 -1.73
C LYS A 84 6.40 -14.23 -0.45
N ALA A 85 5.18 -14.67 -0.14
CA ALA A 85 4.48 -14.29 1.06
C ALA A 85 4.30 -15.48 2.01
N ILE A 86 4.24 -15.21 3.32
CA ILE A 86 3.87 -16.19 4.35
C ILE A 86 2.75 -15.63 5.20
N GLN A 87 1.92 -16.46 5.80
CA GLN A 87 0.97 -15.99 6.81
C GLN A 87 1.71 -15.50 8.06
N SER A 88 1.28 -14.36 8.61
CA SER A 88 1.77 -13.87 9.91
C SER A 88 1.15 -14.67 11.06
N GLU A 89 1.93 -14.90 12.11
CA GLU A 89 1.45 -15.51 13.37
C GLU A 89 0.65 -14.52 14.23
N VAL A 90 0.74 -13.23 13.92
CA VAL A 90 0.11 -12.15 14.67
C VAL A 90 -1.12 -11.66 13.93
N SER A 91 -2.22 -11.50 14.66
CA SER A 91 -3.44 -10.89 14.12
C SER A 91 -3.42 -9.36 14.25
N LYS A 92 -3.90 -8.65 13.23
CA LYS A 92 -4.19 -7.21 13.32
C LYS A 92 -5.58 -6.98 13.93
N ALA A 93 -5.69 -6.09 14.90
CA ALA A 93 -7.00 -5.74 15.44
C ALA A 93 -7.81 -4.92 14.42
N SER A 94 -8.97 -5.43 14.01
CA SER A 94 -9.80 -4.84 12.94
C SER A 94 -10.23 -3.40 13.25
N LYS A 95 -10.51 -3.15 14.54
CA LYS A 95 -10.97 -1.87 15.10
C LYS A 95 -9.85 -0.96 15.61
N ALA A 96 -8.58 -1.39 15.58
CA ALA A 96 -7.49 -0.55 16.04
C ALA A 96 -7.29 0.69 15.15
N PHE A 97 -6.89 1.81 15.76
CA PHE A 97 -6.59 3.05 15.04
C PHE A 97 -5.45 2.87 14.03
N THR A 98 -4.41 2.15 14.45
CA THR A 98 -3.17 1.89 13.71
C THR A 98 -3.36 1.03 12.47
N SER A 99 -4.42 0.21 12.43
CA SER A 99 -4.79 -0.60 11.26
C SER A 99 -5.43 0.24 10.15
N ARG A 100 -6.21 1.27 10.50
CA ARG A 100 -6.96 2.10 9.52
C ARG A 100 -6.24 3.40 9.15
N HIS A 101 -5.31 3.86 9.98
CA HIS A 101 -4.58 5.12 9.77
C HIS A 101 -3.09 4.87 9.68
N LYS A 102 -2.45 5.52 8.70
CA LYS A 102 -1.00 5.43 8.50
C LYS A 102 -0.26 6.23 9.58
N SER A 103 0.03 5.57 10.70
CA SER A 103 0.80 6.13 11.82
C SER A 103 2.24 5.62 11.85
N LEU A 104 3.05 6.13 12.79
CA LEU A 104 4.38 5.58 13.09
C LEU A 104 4.33 4.37 14.05
N ASN A 105 3.16 4.04 14.60
CA ASN A 105 2.95 2.84 15.42
C ASN A 105 2.70 1.63 14.51
N TYR A 106 3.75 1.14 13.86
CA TYR A 106 3.70 -0.04 12.97
C TYR A 106 4.76 -1.09 13.35
N MET A 107 5.16 -1.12 14.63
CA MET A 107 6.20 -2.02 15.14
C MET A 107 5.84 -3.49 14.89
N GLU A 108 4.60 -3.88 15.12
CA GLU A 108 4.13 -5.24 14.87
C GLU A 108 4.32 -5.64 13.40
N SER A 109 3.99 -4.75 12.46
CA SER A 109 4.23 -4.99 11.04
C SER A 109 5.72 -5.10 10.69
N VAL A 110 6.59 -4.32 11.35
CA VAL A 110 8.05 -4.44 11.17
C VAL A 110 8.54 -5.79 11.67
N LEU A 111 8.15 -6.19 12.88
CA LEU A 111 8.62 -7.45 13.49
C LEU A 111 8.22 -8.67 12.66
N GLU A 112 6.97 -8.73 12.23
CA GLU A 112 6.49 -9.85 11.40
C GLU A 112 7.11 -9.87 10.00
N LEU A 113 7.36 -8.69 9.40
CA LEU A 113 8.08 -8.62 8.14
C LEU A 113 9.53 -9.12 8.28
N GLU A 114 10.22 -8.75 9.35
CA GLU A 114 11.59 -9.22 9.60
C GLU A 114 11.62 -10.74 9.88
N LYS A 115 10.62 -11.29 10.58
CA LYS A 115 10.46 -12.76 10.73
C LYS A 115 10.26 -13.44 9.36
N ALA A 116 9.38 -12.91 8.52
CA ALA A 116 9.14 -13.45 7.18
C ALA A 116 10.42 -13.46 6.33
N LYS A 117 11.17 -12.35 6.36
CA LYS A 117 12.48 -12.24 5.70
C LYS A 117 13.49 -13.25 6.22
N ALA A 118 13.59 -13.41 7.53
CA ALA A 118 14.47 -14.41 8.14
C ALA A 118 14.09 -15.85 7.72
N ALA A 119 12.82 -16.10 7.41
CA ALA A 119 12.30 -17.37 6.89
C ALA A 119 12.38 -17.50 5.35
N GLY A 120 12.97 -16.53 4.64
CA GLY A 120 13.16 -16.59 3.18
C GLY A 120 11.95 -16.12 2.34
N TYR A 121 11.03 -15.39 2.97
CA TYR A 121 9.89 -14.72 2.33
C TYR A 121 10.14 -13.22 2.23
N ASP A 122 9.44 -12.53 1.34
CA ASP A 122 9.59 -11.08 1.14
C ASP A 122 8.52 -10.28 1.90
N GLU A 123 7.45 -10.94 2.32
CA GLU A 123 6.28 -10.32 2.93
C GLU A 123 5.51 -11.28 3.85
N CYS A 124 4.71 -10.75 4.79
CA CYS A 124 3.73 -11.49 5.58
C CYS A 124 2.28 -10.98 5.47
N VAL A 125 1.36 -11.91 5.24
CA VAL A 125 -0.08 -11.64 5.15
C VAL A 125 -0.71 -11.75 6.54
N PHE A 126 -1.37 -10.68 6.98
CA PHE A 126 -2.06 -10.63 8.27
C PHE A 126 -3.53 -11.07 8.13
N SER A 127 -4.02 -11.74 9.17
CA SER A 127 -5.46 -11.88 9.43
C SER A 127 -5.86 -11.00 10.62
N ASN A 128 -7.14 -10.77 10.82
CA ASN A 128 -7.67 -10.10 12.00
C ASN A 128 -8.14 -11.09 13.06
N GLU A 129 -8.71 -10.57 14.16
CA GLU A 129 -9.22 -11.37 15.28
C GLU A 129 -10.42 -12.28 14.93
N ASN A 130 -10.98 -12.16 13.73
CA ASN A 130 -12.06 -13.01 13.20
C ASN A 130 -11.57 -13.95 12.09
N ASP A 131 -10.26 -14.15 11.97
CA ASP A 131 -9.61 -14.97 10.93
C ASP A 131 -9.85 -14.49 9.49
N HIS A 132 -10.29 -13.24 9.31
CA HIS A 132 -10.38 -12.63 7.99
C HIS A 132 -9.02 -12.02 7.59
N LEU A 133 -8.60 -12.27 6.36
CA LEU A 133 -7.45 -11.62 5.73
C LEU A 133 -7.60 -10.09 5.78
N THR A 134 -6.48 -9.40 5.94
CA THR A 134 -6.44 -7.93 6.02
C THR A 134 -5.54 -7.35 4.92
N GLU A 135 -4.26 -7.27 5.19
CA GLU A 135 -3.26 -6.70 4.33
C GLU A 135 -1.89 -7.34 4.63
N CYS A 136 -0.92 -6.88 3.88
CA CYS A 136 0.49 -7.20 4.00
C CYS A 136 1.17 -6.26 5.03
N ALA A 137 2.42 -6.49 5.45
CA ALA A 137 3.08 -5.63 6.43
C ALA A 137 3.23 -4.17 5.94
N ILE A 138 3.47 -4.00 4.64
CA ILE A 138 3.72 -2.70 4.01
C ILE A 138 2.93 -2.49 2.70
N ALA A 139 1.91 -3.30 2.45
CA ALA A 139 1.13 -3.27 1.20
C ALA A 139 -0.31 -3.76 1.42
N ASN A 140 -1.23 -3.46 0.50
CA ASN A 140 -2.56 -4.10 0.49
C ASN A 140 -2.52 -5.38 -0.35
N LEU A 141 -3.37 -6.35 -0.02
CA LEU A 141 -3.46 -7.66 -0.66
C LEU A 141 -4.61 -7.71 -1.68
N PHE A 142 -4.35 -8.33 -2.83
CA PHE A 142 -5.34 -8.65 -3.86
C PHE A 142 -5.09 -10.05 -4.40
N TRP A 143 -6.14 -10.66 -4.94
CA TRP A 143 -6.03 -11.89 -5.71
C TRP A 143 -7.12 -11.97 -6.78
N ILE A 144 -6.93 -12.88 -7.73
CA ILE A 144 -7.91 -13.25 -8.74
C ILE A 144 -8.41 -14.65 -8.43
N LYS A 145 -9.73 -14.84 -8.45
CA LYS A 145 -10.36 -16.16 -8.46
C LYS A 145 -11.44 -16.19 -9.53
N GLN A 146 -11.32 -17.11 -10.48
CA GLN A 146 -12.29 -17.30 -11.56
C GLN A 146 -12.61 -16.00 -12.33
N GLY A 147 -11.59 -15.16 -12.54
CA GLY A 147 -11.72 -13.88 -13.25
C GLY A 147 -12.33 -12.74 -12.43
N VAL A 148 -12.56 -12.92 -11.13
CA VAL A 148 -12.99 -11.86 -10.20
C VAL A 148 -11.80 -11.34 -9.42
N LEU A 149 -11.63 -10.01 -9.37
CA LEU A 149 -10.65 -9.35 -8.51
C LEU A 149 -11.19 -9.23 -7.09
N GLN A 150 -10.51 -9.86 -6.16
CA GLN A 150 -10.92 -9.90 -4.76
C GLN A 150 -9.88 -9.21 -3.88
N THR A 151 -10.35 -8.54 -2.83
CA THR A 151 -9.50 -7.90 -1.82
C THR A 151 -10.28 -7.75 -0.51
N PRO A 152 -9.63 -7.78 0.67
CA PRO A 152 -10.35 -7.59 1.91
C PRO A 152 -11.00 -6.21 1.98
N LYS A 153 -12.25 -6.15 2.47
CA LYS A 153 -12.97 -4.89 2.71
C LYS A 153 -12.33 -4.13 3.86
N LEU A 154 -12.41 -2.79 3.83
CA LEU A 154 -11.72 -1.92 4.80
C LEU A 154 -12.06 -2.24 6.28
N ASP A 155 -13.28 -2.72 6.54
CA ASP A 155 -13.75 -3.11 7.88
C ASP A 155 -12.96 -4.30 8.48
N CYS A 156 -12.22 -5.07 7.67
CA CYS A 156 -11.31 -6.09 8.17
C CYS A 156 -10.12 -5.48 8.95
N GLY A 157 -9.91 -4.16 8.88
CA GLY A 157 -8.83 -3.46 9.57
C GLY A 157 -7.53 -3.44 8.78
N LEU A 158 -7.58 -2.77 7.63
CA LEU A 158 -6.43 -2.51 6.79
C LEU A 158 -6.38 -1.04 6.39
N LEU A 159 -5.23 -0.61 5.86
CA LEU A 159 -5.06 0.73 5.39
C LEU A 159 -5.86 0.96 4.10
N ASP A 160 -6.65 2.04 4.06
CA ASP A 160 -7.27 2.56 2.85
C ASP A 160 -6.18 3.09 1.88
N GLY A 161 -5.62 2.16 1.10
CA GLY A 161 -4.50 2.39 0.19
C GLY A 161 -4.86 3.26 -1.01
N ILE A 162 -4.06 4.27 -1.33
CA ILE A 162 -4.28 5.08 -2.54
C ILE A 162 -4.18 4.20 -3.79
N VAL A 163 -3.13 3.38 -3.91
CA VAL A 163 -2.97 2.44 -5.04
C VAL A 163 -4.06 1.37 -5.05
N ARG A 164 -4.49 0.88 -3.88
CA ARG A 164 -5.64 -0.03 -3.75
C ARG A 164 -6.89 0.58 -4.41
N GLY A 165 -7.23 1.83 -4.07
CA GLY A 165 -8.36 2.54 -4.66
C GLY A 165 -8.22 2.75 -6.18
N LYS A 166 -7.00 3.08 -6.66
CA LYS A 166 -6.75 3.19 -8.11
C LYS A 166 -6.94 1.86 -8.82
N ILE A 167 -6.47 0.75 -8.25
CA ILE A 167 -6.61 -0.59 -8.82
C ILE A 167 -8.08 -1.02 -8.92
N ILE A 168 -8.86 -0.80 -7.87
CA ILE A 168 -10.31 -1.08 -7.89
C ILE A 168 -11.01 -0.23 -8.97
N GLY A 169 -10.72 1.08 -9.02
CA GLY A 169 -11.31 1.97 -10.02
C GLY A 169 -10.97 1.58 -11.46
N MET A 170 -9.70 1.26 -11.74
CA MET A 170 -9.26 0.80 -13.06
C MET A 170 -9.85 -0.55 -13.42
N ALA A 171 -9.93 -1.50 -12.48
CA ALA A 171 -10.55 -2.80 -12.72
C ALA A 171 -12.00 -2.64 -13.20
N HIS A 172 -12.79 -1.78 -12.56
CA HIS A 172 -14.14 -1.46 -13.02
C HIS A 172 -14.16 -0.83 -14.43
N GLN A 173 -13.27 0.12 -14.73
CA GLN A 173 -13.17 0.73 -16.06
C GLN A 173 -12.79 -0.29 -17.15
N MET A 174 -12.04 -1.33 -16.79
CA MET A 174 -11.66 -2.42 -17.67
C MET A 174 -12.72 -3.53 -17.80
N GLY A 175 -13.86 -3.39 -17.11
CA GLY A 175 -14.94 -4.38 -17.10
C GLY A 175 -14.64 -5.61 -16.24
N LEU A 176 -13.65 -5.54 -15.34
CA LEU A 176 -13.33 -6.61 -14.39
C LEU A 176 -14.29 -6.53 -13.19
N SER A 177 -14.83 -7.68 -12.78
CA SER A 177 -15.63 -7.76 -11.56
C SER A 177 -14.72 -7.60 -10.35
N VAL A 178 -15.14 -6.77 -9.38
CA VAL A 178 -14.39 -6.52 -8.15
C VAL A 178 -15.26 -6.86 -6.95
N GLU A 179 -14.69 -7.60 -6.00
CA GLU A 179 -15.33 -7.98 -4.75
C GLU A 179 -14.46 -7.53 -3.57
N GLU A 180 -15.01 -6.61 -2.77
CA GLU A 180 -14.45 -6.23 -1.48
C GLU A 180 -15.21 -6.98 -0.38
N GLY A 181 -14.56 -7.94 0.28
CA GLY A 181 -15.24 -8.92 1.12
C GLY A 181 -14.47 -9.33 2.38
N GLU A 182 -15.05 -10.28 3.10
CA GLU A 182 -14.41 -11.00 4.21
C GLU A 182 -13.95 -12.34 3.68
N PHE A 183 -12.66 -12.62 3.77
CA PHE A 183 -12.03 -13.79 3.17
C PHE A 183 -11.08 -14.41 4.16
N GLY A 184 -10.99 -15.73 4.18
CA GLY A 184 -10.04 -16.48 4.98
C GLY A 184 -8.78 -16.86 4.20
N VAL A 185 -7.84 -17.49 4.89
CA VAL A 185 -6.58 -17.99 4.31
C VAL A 185 -6.82 -18.99 3.16
N GLN A 186 -7.90 -19.77 3.23
CA GLN A 186 -8.25 -20.73 2.18
C GLN A 186 -8.58 -20.05 0.85
N ASP A 187 -9.23 -18.89 0.86
CA ASP A 187 -9.51 -18.14 -0.37
C ASP A 187 -8.20 -17.78 -1.11
N LEU A 188 -7.16 -17.41 -0.37
CA LEU A 188 -5.85 -17.11 -0.93
C LEU A 188 -5.12 -18.37 -1.43
N LEU A 189 -5.22 -19.49 -0.72
CA LEU A 189 -4.65 -20.78 -1.18
C LEU A 189 -5.36 -21.30 -2.45
N GLU A 190 -6.63 -20.99 -2.61
CA GLU A 190 -7.42 -21.37 -3.78
C GLU A 190 -7.32 -20.37 -4.93
N ALA A 191 -6.81 -19.17 -4.72
CA ALA A 191 -6.70 -18.13 -5.75
C ALA A 191 -5.89 -18.59 -6.98
N ASP A 192 -6.22 -18.02 -8.14
CA ASP A 192 -5.53 -18.30 -9.40
C ASP A 192 -4.27 -17.43 -9.52
N GLU A 193 -4.38 -16.15 -9.14
CA GLU A 193 -3.30 -15.17 -9.09
C GLU A 193 -3.34 -14.39 -7.78
N ALA A 194 -2.20 -13.91 -7.30
CA ALA A 194 -2.15 -13.02 -6.14
C ALA A 194 -1.11 -11.90 -6.34
N PHE A 195 -1.38 -10.72 -5.78
CA PHE A 195 -0.48 -9.57 -5.86
C PHE A 195 -0.69 -8.60 -4.70
N VAL A 196 0.29 -7.73 -4.49
CA VAL A 196 0.23 -6.67 -3.49
C VAL A 196 0.28 -5.31 -4.12
N THR A 197 -0.21 -4.28 -3.42
CA THR A 197 -0.15 -2.89 -3.89
C THR A 197 0.44 -1.96 -2.84
N SER A 198 1.34 -1.08 -3.25
CA SER A 198 1.89 -0.03 -2.39
C SER A 198 2.21 1.22 -3.20
N SER A 199 2.19 2.40 -2.57
CA SER A 199 2.55 3.66 -3.25
C SER A 199 3.99 3.70 -3.76
N GLY A 200 4.89 2.84 -3.27
CA GLY A 200 6.26 2.79 -3.76
C GLY A 200 6.38 1.91 -5.00
N ASN A 201 5.85 0.69 -4.94
CA ASN A 201 6.08 -0.32 -5.98
C ASN A 201 4.93 -0.47 -6.99
N GLY A 202 3.80 0.18 -6.75
CA GLY A 202 2.56 -0.12 -7.48
C GLY A 202 2.09 -1.56 -7.21
N PRO A 203 1.38 -2.18 -8.17
CA PRO A 203 0.99 -3.59 -8.12
C PRO A 203 2.16 -4.53 -8.37
N ARG A 204 2.45 -5.47 -7.47
CA ARG A 204 3.57 -6.41 -7.57
C ARG A 204 3.10 -7.84 -7.32
N SER A 205 3.45 -8.75 -8.22
CA SER A 205 3.08 -10.18 -8.17
C SER A 205 3.51 -10.86 -6.89
N ILE A 206 2.66 -11.73 -6.33
CA ILE A 206 3.04 -12.78 -5.38
C ILE A 206 3.25 -14.06 -6.18
N SER A 207 4.45 -14.63 -6.12
CA SER A 207 4.78 -15.91 -6.77
C SER A 207 4.33 -17.12 -5.96
N SER A 208 4.35 -17.01 -4.63
CA SER A 208 3.85 -18.07 -3.74
C SER A 208 3.43 -17.54 -2.39
N PHE A 209 2.46 -18.21 -1.78
CA PHE A 209 2.01 -18.00 -0.41
C PHE A 209 2.10 -19.31 0.38
N THR A 210 2.55 -19.23 1.63
CA THR A 210 2.57 -20.36 2.58
C THR A 210 1.76 -19.99 3.83
N ASP A 211 0.82 -20.85 4.24
CA ASP A 211 0.05 -20.65 5.47
C ASP A 211 0.79 -21.17 6.72
N LEU A 212 0.22 -20.95 7.92
CA LEU A 212 0.80 -21.44 9.18
C LEU A 212 0.77 -22.97 9.33
N ALA A 213 -0.07 -23.67 8.55
CA ALA A 213 -0.09 -25.13 8.52
C ALA A 213 0.96 -25.73 7.57
N GLY A 214 1.70 -24.89 6.83
CA GLY A 214 2.69 -25.30 5.85
C GLY A 214 2.13 -25.63 4.47
N ASN A 215 0.83 -25.37 4.23
CA ASN A 215 0.25 -25.46 2.90
C ASN A 215 0.83 -24.35 2.04
N LYS A 216 1.29 -24.72 0.84
CA LYS A 216 1.90 -23.77 -0.09
C LYS A 216 1.12 -23.71 -1.39
N LYS A 217 0.83 -22.49 -1.82
CA LYS A 217 0.28 -22.17 -3.13
C LYS A 217 1.32 -21.41 -3.95
N SER A 218 1.53 -21.85 -5.18
CA SER A 218 2.24 -21.06 -6.19
C SER A 218 1.23 -20.46 -7.15
N TYR A 219 1.47 -19.22 -7.56
CA TYR A 219 0.61 -18.49 -8.48
C TYR A 219 1.29 -18.33 -9.84
N VAL A 220 0.48 -18.41 -10.89
CA VAL A 220 0.85 -17.99 -12.23
C VAL A 220 0.13 -16.69 -12.49
N VAL A 221 0.83 -15.68 -12.99
CA VAL A 221 0.29 -14.33 -13.13
C VAL A 221 -0.03 -14.06 -14.59
N GLU A 222 -1.31 -13.82 -14.89
CA GLU A 222 -1.84 -13.62 -16.26
C GLU A 222 -2.50 -12.25 -16.42
N LEU A 223 -3.36 -11.82 -15.49
CA LEU A 223 -4.10 -10.56 -15.55
C LEU A 223 -3.31 -9.36 -15.01
N LEU A 224 -2.44 -9.58 -14.01
CA LEU A 224 -1.70 -8.47 -13.40
C LEU A 224 -0.86 -7.63 -14.38
N PRO A 225 -0.18 -8.18 -15.40
CA PRO A 225 0.65 -7.38 -16.30
C PRO A 225 -0.17 -6.29 -16.99
N ARG A 226 -1.40 -6.60 -17.41
CA ARG A 226 -2.32 -5.62 -18.02
C ARG A 226 -2.74 -4.54 -17.02
N LEU A 227 -3.11 -4.93 -15.80
CA LEU A 227 -3.45 -3.98 -14.73
C LEU A 227 -2.26 -3.09 -14.34
N ARG A 228 -1.05 -3.66 -14.32
CA ARG A 228 0.18 -2.94 -14.01
C ARG A 228 0.53 -1.94 -15.10
N SER A 229 0.46 -2.31 -16.37
CA SER A 229 0.68 -1.38 -17.49
C SER A 229 -0.27 -0.18 -17.40
N ALA A 230 -1.57 -0.42 -17.22
CA ALA A 230 -2.56 0.65 -17.06
C ALA A 230 -2.27 1.52 -15.81
N PHE A 231 -1.83 0.91 -14.70
CA PHE A 231 -1.44 1.66 -13.50
C PHE A 231 -0.25 2.58 -13.75
N LEU A 232 0.79 2.10 -14.44
CA LEU A 232 1.99 2.89 -14.71
C LEU A 232 1.69 4.06 -15.65
N GLU A 233 0.82 3.88 -16.65
CA GLU A 233 0.31 4.96 -17.49
C GLU A 233 -0.44 6.01 -16.66
N LEU A 234 -1.38 5.57 -15.80
CA LEU A 234 -2.11 6.46 -14.90
C LEU A 234 -1.18 7.24 -13.96
N GLU A 235 -0.17 6.57 -13.40
CA GLU A 235 0.80 7.17 -12.49
C GLU A 235 1.65 8.24 -13.18
N GLN A 236 2.05 7.99 -14.43
CA GLN A 236 2.77 8.95 -15.26
C GLN A 236 1.87 10.13 -15.66
N GLU A 237 0.64 9.86 -16.09
CA GLU A 237 -0.33 10.92 -16.41
C GLU A 237 -0.60 11.82 -15.21
N GLU A 238 -0.78 11.24 -14.02
CA GLU A 238 -1.02 12.00 -12.79
C GLU A 238 0.18 12.88 -12.42
N ALA A 239 1.41 12.35 -12.57
CA ALA A 239 2.61 13.16 -12.37
C ALA A 239 2.65 14.35 -13.35
N LEU A 240 2.21 14.14 -14.59
CA LEU A 240 2.24 15.16 -15.65
C LEU A 240 1.07 16.15 -15.58
N LYS A 241 -0.09 15.75 -15.06
CA LYS A 241 -1.26 16.60 -14.77
C LYS A 241 -0.91 17.51 -13.59
N SER A 242 -0.42 18.71 -13.87
CA SER A 242 -0.26 19.75 -12.87
C SER A 242 -0.62 21.11 -13.47
N GLU A 243 -1.90 21.46 -13.35
CA GLU A 243 -2.35 22.79 -12.92
C GLU A 243 -3.12 22.64 -11.61
#